data_AF-A0A292IJD6-F1
#
_entry.id   AF-A0A292IJD6-F1
#
_cell.length_a   1.000
_cell.length_b   1.000
_cell.length_c   1.000
_cell.angle_alpha   90.00
_cell.angle_beta   90.00
_cell.angle_gamma   90.00
#
_symmetry.space_group_name_H-M   'P 1'
#
loop_
_entity.id
_entity.type
_entity.pdbx_description
1 polymer ?
#
loop_
_entity_poly.entity_id
_entity_poly.type
_entity_poly.pdbx_seq_one_letter_code
_entity_poly.pdbx_strand_id
1 'polypeptide(L)'
;MPSSKNLQPSSVNKFYRKFNKKTWMLSSLVVGSVGIVGAVVIPIGVSVHQNLNIKEHSFNQNNRQNNRTNQNLENKKGSELTNAEKRELINRWSLALDQTKTYPVLKAHSARFPTEIDKNDLVLETINSWLNTGEKIPEFPKNLEAIGYNLKITSDADDADDAKGTLQLRLTVSSDQNPSVNLVEKIITLSGFYDIKTQVSKQYDEWMTRTNENLEPVSANASLWDADFALHSLKANLQDTTILEKINAKLDDSSKIPELSETLKSRGYKISINTVNTNYQSKSLYFKFVLRDQNNQIFNYKGEHDNNYGGLNVNITNFNTKFKPNVDIEKSQPTLKFVDIEGTNWKRLDITYPNIDTLQKAKWFLQRVSKYAAQRSSRYQFLSGNEIELSPVVAKFVDLITSQFDAKTNPFPSNVRLVSFNPELNGINTKEKQQPYNDQGTHLIIGGRQWDSFSLFNGMTPNCRGENCLINGVSGLQKELKHLFELHSVTPIRGSYDANNIYNE
;
A
#
# COMPACT_ATOMS: atom_id res chain seq x y z
N MET A 1 -59.65 -4.07 9.42
CA MET A 1 -60.34 -4.39 8.15
C MET A 1 -59.49 -3.88 7.00
N PRO A 2 -59.35 -4.68 5.93
CA PRO A 2 -58.15 -4.69 5.08
C PRO A 2 -58.41 -4.16 3.66
N SER A 3 -57.34 -3.86 2.93
CA SER A 3 -57.33 -3.97 1.47
C SER A 3 -55.87 -4.04 0.98
N SER A 4 -55.36 -5.27 0.95
CA SER A 4 -54.19 -5.68 0.19
C SER A 4 -54.48 -5.64 -1.30
N LYS A 5 -53.57 -5.11 -2.12
CA LYS A 5 -53.48 -5.48 -3.53
C LYS A 5 -52.09 -6.04 -3.84
N ASN A 6 -52.10 -7.37 -3.93
CA ASN A 6 -51.14 -8.18 -4.68
C ASN A 6 -51.09 -7.72 -6.14
N LEU A 7 -49.88 -7.62 -6.69
CA LEU A 7 -49.64 -7.91 -8.10
C LEU A 7 -48.44 -8.84 -8.21
N GLN A 8 -48.74 -10.03 -8.71
CA GLN A 8 -47.82 -11.12 -9.01
C GLN A 8 -46.94 -10.80 -10.24
N PRO A 9 -45.84 -11.56 -10.41
CA PRO A 9 -44.85 -11.37 -11.47
C PRO A 9 -45.28 -12.05 -12.78
N SER A 10 -45.02 -11.39 -13.91
CA SER A 10 -45.22 -11.96 -15.25
C SER A 10 -43.97 -12.71 -15.75
N SER A 11 -44.14 -14.02 -15.91
CA SER A 11 -43.62 -14.92 -16.97
C SER A 11 -42.53 -14.40 -17.93
N VAL A 12 -41.34 -15.03 -17.97
CA VAL A 12 -40.95 -16.16 -18.85
C VAL A 12 -40.83 -15.82 -20.35
N ASN A 13 -39.58 -15.77 -20.84
CA ASN A 13 -39.15 -16.27 -22.15
C ASN A 13 -37.64 -16.58 -22.05
N LYS A 14 -37.23 -17.82 -21.75
CA LYS A 14 -36.82 -18.87 -22.71
C LYS A 14 -35.96 -18.38 -23.87
N PHE A 15 -34.64 -18.55 -23.73
CA PHE A 15 -33.80 -19.01 -24.83
C PHE A 15 -32.84 -20.09 -24.33
N TYR A 16 -33.17 -21.34 -24.69
CA TYR A 16 -32.25 -22.47 -24.74
C TYR A 16 -31.37 -22.32 -26.00
N ARG A 17 -30.05 -22.49 -25.88
CA ARG A 17 -29.27 -23.22 -26.89
C ARG A 17 -28.22 -24.10 -26.24
N LYS A 18 -28.16 -25.32 -26.79
CA LYS A 18 -27.49 -26.52 -26.32
C LYS A 18 -25.96 -26.43 -26.44
N PHE A 19 -25.29 -26.91 -25.38
CA PHE A 19 -24.29 -28.00 -25.38
C PHE A 19 -23.56 -28.32 -26.70
N ASN A 20 -22.22 -28.30 -26.66
CA ASN A 20 -21.44 -29.48 -27.10
C ASN A 20 -20.11 -29.61 -26.33
N LYS A 21 -19.85 -30.82 -25.82
CA LYS A 21 -18.62 -31.28 -25.13
C LYS A 21 -17.98 -32.38 -26.01
N LYS A 22 -16.65 -32.52 -25.91
CA LYS A 22 -15.72 -33.45 -26.62
C LYS A 22 -15.12 -32.80 -27.89
N THR A 23 -13.80 -32.76 -28.12
CA THR A 23 -12.80 -33.84 -28.16
C THR A 23 -11.38 -33.21 -28.13
N TRP A 24 -10.50 -33.54 -27.16
CA TRP A 24 -9.27 -34.35 -27.26
C TRP A 24 -8.25 -34.08 -28.40
N MET A 25 -7.02 -33.74 -27.96
CA MET A 25 -5.66 -34.11 -28.43
C MET A 25 -5.04 -33.63 -29.77
N LEU A 26 -3.81 -33.09 -29.57
CA LEU A 26 -2.55 -33.23 -30.35
C LEU A 26 -2.47 -32.67 -31.78
N SER A 27 -1.57 -31.70 -31.98
CA SER A 27 -0.32 -31.93 -32.72
C SER A 27 0.65 -30.73 -32.67
N SER A 28 1.92 -31.09 -32.60
CA SER A 28 3.16 -30.32 -32.59
C SER A 28 3.60 -29.81 -33.97
N LEU A 29 4.66 -28.98 -33.95
CA LEU A 29 5.62 -28.61 -35.02
C LEU A 29 5.27 -27.48 -35.98
N VAL A 30 6.00 -26.36 -35.86
CA VAL A 30 6.76 -25.75 -36.97
C VAL A 30 8.09 -25.19 -36.43
N VAL A 31 9.15 -25.50 -37.18
CA VAL A 31 10.57 -25.20 -37.05
C VAL A 31 10.90 -23.79 -37.57
N GLY A 32 11.93 -23.15 -37.02
CA GLY A 32 12.52 -21.92 -37.58
C GLY A 32 13.76 -21.43 -36.83
N SER A 33 14.93 -21.97 -37.23
CA SER A 33 16.33 -21.62 -36.91
C SER A 33 16.71 -20.15 -37.26
N VAL A 34 17.78 -19.47 -36.77
CA VAL A 34 19.25 -19.68 -36.90
C VAL A 34 20.03 -18.61 -36.07
N GLY A 35 21.20 -18.99 -35.49
CA GLY A 35 22.41 -18.14 -35.31
C GLY A 35 22.61 -17.46 -33.93
N ILE A 36 23.77 -17.37 -33.27
CA ILE A 36 25.20 -17.43 -33.64
C ILE A 36 26.06 -17.74 -32.38
N VAL A 37 27.03 -18.66 -32.55
CA VAL A 37 28.45 -18.74 -32.08
C VAL A 37 28.90 -18.19 -30.70
N GLY A 38 29.60 -19.07 -29.96
CA GLY A 38 30.62 -18.70 -28.96
C GLY A 38 31.27 -19.93 -28.31
N ALA A 39 32.44 -20.35 -28.80
CA ALA A 39 33.21 -21.51 -28.33
C ALA A 39 34.35 -21.10 -27.40
N VAL A 40 34.64 -21.86 -26.32
CA VAL A 40 35.99 -21.95 -25.71
C VAL A 40 36.23 -23.34 -25.07
N VAL A 41 37.03 -24.14 -25.77
CA VAL A 41 38.22 -24.93 -25.37
C VAL A 41 38.21 -25.89 -24.14
N ILE A 42 38.63 -27.14 -24.44
CA ILE A 42 38.96 -28.32 -23.62
C ILE A 42 40.37 -28.18 -22.98
N PRO A 43 40.73 -28.95 -21.94
CA PRO A 43 41.78 -29.94 -22.22
C PRO A 43 41.53 -31.35 -21.67
N ILE A 44 42.07 -32.28 -22.45
CA ILE A 44 42.15 -33.73 -22.31
C ILE A 44 43.07 -34.10 -21.14
N GLY A 45 42.73 -35.17 -20.41
CA GLY A 45 43.57 -35.77 -19.38
C GLY A 45 43.44 -37.30 -19.34
N VAL A 46 44.17 -37.95 -20.27
CA VAL A 46 44.87 -39.25 -20.20
C VAL A 46 44.29 -40.41 -19.37
N SER A 47 44.07 -41.53 -20.08
CA SER A 47 43.79 -42.88 -19.61
C SER A 47 44.83 -43.45 -18.64
N VAL A 48 44.36 -44.16 -17.61
CA VAL A 48 45.11 -45.26 -16.98
C VAL A 48 44.20 -46.49 -16.94
N HIS A 49 44.49 -47.46 -17.81
CA HIS A 49 44.06 -48.83 -17.63
C HIS A 49 44.81 -49.42 -16.43
N GLN A 50 44.09 -49.70 -15.35
CA GLN A 50 44.51 -50.70 -14.38
C GLN A 50 43.39 -51.72 -14.21
N ASN A 51 43.67 -52.92 -14.69
CA ASN A 51 43.00 -54.15 -14.32
C ASN A 51 43.03 -54.30 -12.80
N LEU A 52 41.89 -54.06 -12.14
CA LEU A 52 41.62 -54.59 -10.82
C LEU A 52 40.36 -55.45 -10.92
N ASN A 53 40.64 -56.74 -11.05
CA ASN A 53 39.70 -57.84 -11.00
C ASN A 53 39.13 -57.92 -9.57
N ILE A 54 38.13 -57.10 -9.26
CA ILE A 54 37.40 -57.15 -7.99
C ILE A 54 36.12 -57.96 -8.21
N LYS A 55 36.05 -59.09 -7.49
CA LYS A 55 34.95 -60.06 -7.47
C LYS A 55 33.57 -59.40 -7.44
N GLU A 56 32.89 -59.41 -8.57
CA GLU A 56 31.51 -58.93 -8.77
C GLU A 56 30.44 -59.97 -8.34
N HIS A 57 30.69 -60.75 -7.28
CA HIS A 57 29.80 -61.84 -6.89
C HIS A 57 29.27 -61.84 -5.45
N SER A 58 29.37 -60.72 -4.73
CA SER A 58 28.73 -60.59 -3.41
C SER A 58 27.97 -59.28 -3.16
N PHE A 59 28.07 -58.28 -4.04
CA PHE A 59 27.42 -56.98 -3.82
C PHE A 59 25.92 -56.96 -4.21
N ASN A 60 25.48 -57.84 -5.11
CA ASN A 60 24.12 -57.82 -5.65
C ASN A 60 23.13 -58.73 -4.88
N GLN A 61 23.62 -59.63 -4.01
CA GLN A 61 22.75 -60.45 -3.15
C GLN A 61 22.43 -59.78 -1.81
N ASN A 62 23.37 -59.01 -1.21
CA ASN A 62 23.10 -58.25 0.01
C ASN A 62 22.09 -57.12 -0.21
N ASN A 63 22.10 -56.44 -1.36
CA ASN A 63 21.06 -55.44 -1.69
C ASN A 63 19.69 -56.08 -1.95
N ARG A 64 19.61 -57.30 -2.49
CA ARG A 64 18.34 -58.02 -2.70
C ARG A 64 17.80 -58.63 -1.41
N GLN A 65 18.65 -59.12 -0.51
CA GLN A 65 18.23 -59.59 0.82
C GLN A 65 17.84 -58.43 1.74
N ASN A 66 18.59 -57.31 1.74
CA ASN A 66 18.16 -56.10 2.45
C ASN A 66 16.82 -55.61 1.90
N ASN A 67 16.61 -55.52 0.58
CA ASN A 67 15.32 -55.10 0.03
C ASN A 67 14.15 -56.04 0.38
N ARG A 68 14.37 -57.37 0.47
CA ARG A 68 13.31 -58.33 0.89
C ARG A 68 12.99 -58.25 2.39
N THR A 69 14.00 -58.13 3.24
CA THR A 69 13.80 -57.92 4.70
C THR A 69 13.15 -56.56 4.97
N ASN A 70 13.45 -55.56 4.13
CA ASN A 70 12.92 -54.20 4.23
C ASN A 70 11.45 -54.12 3.84
N GLN A 71 11.03 -54.76 2.73
CA GLN A 71 9.61 -54.86 2.37
C GLN A 71 8.80 -55.65 3.42
N ASN A 72 9.41 -56.68 4.04
CA ASN A 72 8.76 -57.43 5.11
C ASN A 72 8.51 -56.58 6.37
N LEU A 73 9.36 -55.59 6.66
CA LEU A 73 9.20 -54.71 7.82
C LEU A 73 8.14 -53.62 7.62
N GLU A 74 8.04 -53.07 6.41
CA GLU A 74 7.00 -52.11 6.04
C GLU A 74 5.60 -52.75 6.01
N ASN A 75 5.53 -54.06 5.71
CA ASN A 75 4.29 -54.82 5.66
C ASN A 75 3.86 -55.42 7.02
N LYS A 76 4.72 -55.40 8.04
CA LYS A 76 4.36 -55.83 9.41
C LYS A 76 3.42 -54.81 10.04
N LYS A 77 2.43 -55.29 10.80
CA LYS A 77 1.63 -54.40 11.67
C LYS A 77 2.57 -53.72 12.66
N GLY A 78 2.41 -52.42 12.88
CA GLY A 78 3.33 -51.66 13.74
C GLY A 78 3.48 -52.23 15.15
N SER A 79 2.43 -52.86 15.69
CA SER A 79 2.44 -53.54 16.99
C SER A 79 3.40 -54.75 17.07
N GLU A 80 3.81 -55.29 15.93
CA GLU A 80 4.69 -56.46 15.82
C GLU A 80 6.17 -56.08 15.63
N LEU A 81 6.48 -54.78 15.56
CA LEU A 81 7.85 -54.28 15.44
C LEU A 81 8.54 -54.24 16.80
N THR A 82 9.73 -54.82 16.87
CA THR A 82 10.67 -54.65 17.98
C THR A 82 11.25 -53.24 18.00
N ASN A 83 11.80 -52.79 19.13
CA ASN A 83 12.44 -51.47 19.22
C ASN A 83 13.63 -51.30 18.26
N ALA A 84 14.34 -52.39 17.94
CA ALA A 84 15.41 -52.40 16.95
C ALA A 84 14.86 -52.18 15.53
N GLU A 85 13.78 -52.86 15.17
CA GLU A 85 13.11 -52.70 13.87
C GLU A 85 12.52 -51.29 13.69
N LYS A 86 11.97 -50.69 14.76
CA LYS A 86 11.48 -49.30 14.73
C LYS A 86 12.61 -48.30 14.47
N ARG A 87 13.72 -48.41 15.20
CA ARG A 87 14.90 -47.55 15.00
C ARG A 87 15.48 -47.70 13.60
N GLU A 88 15.52 -48.92 13.09
CA GLU A 88 16.02 -49.22 11.76
C GLU A 88 15.13 -48.60 10.66
N LEU A 89 13.80 -48.65 10.79
CA LEU A 89 12.88 -47.96 9.87
C LEU A 89 13.06 -46.43 9.91
N ILE A 90 13.19 -45.85 11.11
CA ILE A 90 13.43 -44.41 11.29
C ILE A 90 14.76 -43.99 10.66
N ASN A 91 15.84 -44.75 10.90
CA ASN A 91 17.16 -44.50 10.31
C ASN A 91 17.14 -44.61 8.79
N ARG A 92 16.44 -45.61 8.23
CA ARG A 92 16.31 -45.77 6.78
C ARG A 92 15.56 -44.61 6.14
N TRP A 93 14.42 -44.22 6.71
CA TRP A 93 13.68 -43.04 6.24
C TRP A 93 14.58 -41.79 6.33
N SER A 94 15.30 -41.62 7.45
CA SER A 94 16.23 -40.50 7.64
C SER A 94 17.41 -40.50 6.65
N LEU A 95 17.90 -41.66 6.22
CA LEU A 95 18.98 -41.80 5.24
C LEU A 95 18.50 -41.55 3.81
N ALA A 96 17.22 -41.80 3.53
CA ALA A 96 16.59 -41.47 2.26
C ALA A 96 16.38 -39.95 2.08
N LEU A 97 16.45 -39.18 3.17
CA LEU A 97 16.50 -37.72 3.15
C LEU A 97 17.94 -37.25 2.90
N ASP A 98 18.20 -36.83 1.67
CA ASP A 98 19.48 -36.20 1.32
C ASP A 98 19.45 -34.72 1.74
N GLN A 99 20.20 -34.39 2.78
CA GLN A 99 20.30 -33.02 3.32
C GLN A 99 21.07 -32.07 2.40
N THR A 100 21.90 -32.61 1.51
CA THR A 100 22.66 -31.84 0.53
C THR A 100 21.86 -31.58 -0.74
N LYS A 101 20.77 -32.33 -0.92
CA LYS A 101 19.88 -32.20 -2.05
C LYS A 101 18.93 -31.02 -1.85
N THR A 102 18.84 -30.21 -2.89
CA THR A 102 17.85 -29.17 -2.99
C THR A 102 16.63 -29.69 -3.74
N TYR A 103 15.46 -29.54 -3.16
CA TYR A 103 14.20 -30.04 -3.70
C TYR A 103 13.51 -28.93 -4.51
N PRO A 104 13.49 -29.00 -5.86
CA PRO A 104 12.94 -27.94 -6.68
C PRO A 104 11.41 -27.93 -6.64
N VAL A 105 10.88 -26.74 -6.38
CA VAL A 105 9.45 -26.44 -6.37
C VAL A 105 8.94 -26.30 -7.80
N LEU A 106 7.75 -26.83 -8.05
CA LEU A 106 6.99 -26.69 -9.28
C LEU A 106 6.77 -25.20 -9.60
N LYS A 107 6.91 -24.84 -10.87
CA LYS A 107 6.71 -23.46 -11.35
C LYS A 107 5.35 -22.87 -10.96
N ALA A 108 4.30 -23.68 -10.83
CA ALA A 108 2.98 -23.23 -10.38
C ALA A 108 2.98 -22.75 -8.91
N HIS A 109 3.95 -23.20 -8.11
CA HIS A 109 4.09 -22.89 -6.69
C HIS A 109 5.22 -21.89 -6.40
N SER A 110 6.03 -21.51 -7.40
CA SER A 110 7.18 -20.61 -7.22
C SER A 110 6.80 -19.21 -6.72
N ALA A 111 5.55 -18.77 -6.93
CA ALA A 111 5.05 -17.47 -6.48
C ALA A 111 4.55 -17.46 -5.02
N ARG A 112 4.28 -18.63 -4.44
CA ARG A 112 3.80 -18.78 -3.06
C ARG A 112 4.98 -19.07 -2.17
N PHE A 113 5.65 -18.02 -1.70
CA PHE A 113 6.65 -18.25 -0.69
C PHE A 113 5.95 -18.67 0.61
N PRO A 114 6.30 -19.80 1.26
CA PRO A 114 5.53 -20.35 2.37
C PRO A 114 5.86 -19.63 3.68
N THR A 115 5.63 -18.33 3.77
CA THR A 115 5.65 -17.59 5.05
C THR A 115 4.30 -17.64 5.77
N GLU A 116 3.24 -18.08 5.10
CA GLU A 116 1.84 -18.10 5.59
C GLU A 116 1.36 -19.46 6.11
N ILE A 117 2.11 -20.53 5.93
CA ILE A 117 1.66 -21.82 6.45
C ILE A 117 2.00 -21.83 7.92
N ASP A 118 0.94 -21.95 8.73
CA ASP A 118 1.03 -22.10 10.18
C ASP A 118 2.27 -22.92 10.50
N LYS A 119 3.23 -22.30 11.19
CA LYS A 119 4.57 -22.87 11.48
C LYS A 119 4.50 -24.23 12.20
N ASN A 120 3.29 -24.67 12.56
CA ASN A 120 2.98 -25.85 13.31
C ASN A 120 2.29 -26.98 12.51
N ASP A 121 1.79 -26.76 11.28
CA ASP A 121 0.93 -27.72 10.56
C ASP A 121 1.35 -28.02 9.10
N LEU A 122 2.64 -27.87 8.76
CA LEU A 122 3.15 -28.38 7.49
C LEU A 122 3.09 -29.91 7.48
N VAL A 123 2.22 -30.48 6.65
CA VAL A 123 2.18 -31.92 6.41
C VAL A 123 2.94 -32.28 5.13
N LEU A 124 3.53 -33.47 5.13
CA LEU A 124 4.40 -33.95 4.06
C LEU A 124 3.68 -33.98 2.71
N GLU A 125 2.40 -34.35 2.70
CA GLU A 125 1.55 -34.35 1.51
C GLU A 125 1.49 -32.97 0.84
N THR A 126 1.33 -31.91 1.64
CA THR A 126 1.29 -30.53 1.14
C THR A 126 2.63 -30.13 0.54
N ILE A 127 3.74 -30.45 1.21
CA ILE A 127 5.07 -30.14 0.67
C ILE A 127 5.32 -30.92 -0.62
N ASN A 128 5.02 -32.22 -0.64
CA ASN A 128 5.14 -33.07 -1.82
C ASN A 128 4.25 -32.64 -2.99
N SER A 129 3.17 -31.89 -2.73
CA SER A 129 2.34 -31.29 -3.78
C SER A 129 3.04 -30.10 -4.47
N TRP A 130 3.99 -29.45 -3.80
CA TRP A 130 4.76 -28.34 -4.37
C TRP A 130 5.98 -28.81 -5.15
N LEU A 131 6.48 -30.02 -4.92
CA LEU A 131 7.72 -30.49 -5.53
C LEU A 131 7.47 -31.12 -6.90
N ASN A 132 8.48 -31.08 -7.75
CA ASN A 132 8.45 -31.79 -9.03
C ASN A 132 8.21 -33.29 -8.81
N THR A 133 7.47 -33.95 -9.72
CA THR A 133 6.98 -35.33 -9.54
C THR A 133 8.08 -36.37 -9.28
N GLY A 134 9.32 -36.13 -9.74
CA GLY A 134 10.48 -36.99 -9.51
C GLY A 134 11.32 -36.63 -8.28
N GLU A 135 10.96 -35.56 -7.56
CA GLU A 135 11.75 -34.93 -6.49
C GLU A 135 10.94 -34.87 -5.19
N LYS A 136 10.05 -35.84 -4.95
CA LYS A 136 9.26 -35.90 -3.72
C LYS A 136 10.09 -36.35 -2.53
N ILE A 137 9.76 -35.82 -1.37
CA ILE A 137 10.27 -36.28 -0.09
C ILE A 137 9.62 -37.66 0.22
N PRO A 138 10.40 -38.67 0.64
CA PRO A 138 9.86 -39.99 0.98
C PRO A 138 8.79 -39.91 2.08
N GLU A 139 7.67 -40.61 1.87
CA GLU A 139 6.58 -40.71 2.85
C GLU A 139 7.07 -41.28 4.18
N PHE A 140 6.55 -40.76 5.30
CA PHE A 140 6.87 -41.31 6.62
C PHE A 140 6.20 -42.70 6.78
N PRO A 141 6.89 -43.71 7.35
CA PRO A 141 6.33 -45.05 7.42
C PRO A 141 5.04 -45.13 8.24
N LYS A 142 3.91 -45.46 7.59
CA LYS A 142 2.58 -45.52 8.22
C LYS A 142 2.49 -46.50 9.39
N ASN A 143 3.30 -47.56 9.38
CA ASN A 143 3.38 -48.52 10.47
C ASN A 143 4.03 -47.92 11.73
N LEU A 144 4.86 -46.87 11.61
CA LEU A 144 5.39 -46.09 12.73
C LEU A 144 4.37 -45.06 13.23
N GLU A 145 3.65 -44.38 12.32
CA GLU A 145 2.54 -43.48 12.70
C GLU A 145 1.46 -44.22 13.50
N ALA A 146 1.07 -45.41 13.04
CA ALA A 146 0.03 -46.22 13.68
C ALA A 146 0.37 -46.66 15.12
N ILE A 147 1.62 -46.52 15.55
CA ILE A 147 2.09 -46.87 16.90
C ILE A 147 2.63 -45.67 17.68
N GLY A 148 2.30 -44.45 17.24
CA GLY A 148 2.57 -43.23 17.98
C GLY A 148 3.97 -42.67 17.78
N TYR A 149 4.56 -42.79 16.59
CA TYR A 149 5.65 -41.92 16.16
C TYR A 149 5.09 -40.85 15.24
N ASN A 150 5.48 -39.60 15.47
CA ASN A 150 4.99 -38.47 14.68
C ASN A 150 6.15 -37.81 13.93
N LEU A 151 5.91 -37.53 12.65
CA LEU A 151 6.70 -36.59 11.88
C LEU A 151 6.13 -35.19 12.08
N LYS A 152 6.94 -34.29 12.66
CA LYS A 152 6.66 -32.87 12.68
C LYS A 152 7.53 -32.18 11.64
N ILE A 153 6.93 -31.36 10.79
CA ILE A 153 7.65 -30.52 9.84
C ILE A 153 7.43 -29.07 10.23
N THR A 154 8.52 -28.36 10.45
CA THR A 154 8.49 -26.94 10.79
C THR A 154 9.32 -26.18 9.78
N SER A 155 8.79 -25.06 9.27
CA SER A 155 9.62 -24.05 8.65
C SER A 155 10.43 -23.39 9.76
N ASP A 156 11.76 -23.36 9.64
CA ASP A 156 12.52 -22.51 10.53
C ASP A 156 12.27 -21.05 10.15
N ALA A 157 11.94 -20.21 11.13
CA ALA A 157 11.52 -18.84 10.86
C ALA A 157 12.65 -17.98 10.28
N ASP A 158 13.90 -18.38 10.52
CA ASP A 158 15.12 -17.66 10.17
C ASP A 158 15.86 -18.24 8.94
N ASP A 159 15.38 -19.35 8.36
CA ASP A 159 16.08 -20.07 7.26
C ASP A 159 15.39 -19.93 5.89
N ALA A 160 14.46 -18.98 5.74
CA ALA A 160 14.01 -18.51 4.44
C ALA A 160 15.08 -17.57 3.85
N ASP A 161 15.79 -18.02 2.83
CA ASP A 161 16.73 -17.16 2.08
C ASP A 161 15.98 -16.52 0.91
N ASP A 162 15.43 -15.35 1.19
CA ASP A 162 14.68 -14.53 0.24
C ASP A 162 15.51 -14.02 -0.93
N ALA A 163 16.82 -13.88 -0.75
CA ALA A 163 17.72 -13.48 -1.81
C ALA A 163 17.96 -14.63 -2.79
N LYS A 164 17.89 -15.89 -2.32
CA LYS A 164 18.05 -17.09 -3.15
C LYS A 164 16.75 -17.78 -3.55
N GLY A 165 15.62 -17.36 -3.00
CA GLY A 165 14.33 -18.02 -3.24
C GLY A 165 14.31 -19.46 -2.71
N THR A 166 14.88 -19.68 -1.52
CA THR A 166 14.95 -21.00 -0.88
C THR A 166 14.32 -21.02 0.51
N LEU A 167 13.74 -22.15 0.89
CA LEU A 167 13.17 -22.38 2.21
C LEU A 167 13.78 -23.65 2.81
N GLN A 168 14.33 -23.56 4.01
CA GLN A 168 14.72 -24.75 4.75
C GLN A 168 13.56 -25.28 5.60
N LEU A 169 13.39 -26.59 5.59
CA LEU A 169 12.40 -27.30 6.39
C LEU A 169 13.12 -28.22 7.35
N ARG A 170 12.71 -28.18 8.62
CA ARG A 170 13.18 -29.08 9.66
C ARG A 170 12.16 -30.19 9.87
N LEU A 171 12.59 -31.43 9.60
CA LEU A 171 11.82 -32.65 9.78
C LEU A 171 12.28 -33.33 11.07
N THR A 172 11.35 -33.47 12.01
CA THR A 172 11.62 -34.03 13.33
C THR A 172 10.73 -35.24 13.58
N VAL A 173 11.33 -36.36 13.98
CA VAL A 173 10.58 -37.56 14.38
C VAL A 173 10.62 -37.67 15.90
N SER A 174 9.45 -37.76 16.53
CA SER A 174 9.29 -37.95 17.97
C SER A 174 8.32 -39.10 18.26
N SER A 175 8.25 -39.56 19.51
CA SER A 175 7.28 -40.57 19.95
C SER A 175 6.25 -39.95 20.89
N ASP A 176 4.99 -40.36 20.79
CA ASP A 176 3.91 -39.98 21.72
C ASP A 176 4.24 -40.25 23.18
N GLN A 177 5.02 -41.30 23.45
CA GLN A 177 5.45 -41.65 24.80
C GLN A 177 6.51 -40.70 25.36
N ASN A 178 7.20 -39.95 24.49
CA ASN A 178 8.22 -38.98 24.86
C ASN A 178 8.31 -37.88 23.78
N PRO A 179 7.31 -36.99 23.70
CA PRO A 179 7.22 -36.01 22.61
C PRO A 179 8.33 -34.96 22.66
N SER A 180 9.02 -34.84 23.80
CA SER A 180 10.14 -33.93 24.02
C SER A 180 11.49 -34.47 23.51
N VAL A 181 11.57 -35.73 23.09
CA VAL A 181 12.81 -36.36 22.60
C VAL A 181 12.73 -36.52 21.09
N ASN A 182 13.56 -35.75 20.39
CA ASN A 182 13.76 -35.88 18.95
C ASN A 182 14.61 -37.13 18.69
N LEU A 183 14.02 -38.12 18.02
CA LEU A 183 14.70 -39.36 17.64
C LEU A 183 15.55 -39.16 16.38
N VAL A 184 15.08 -38.30 15.48
CA VAL A 184 15.76 -37.85 14.27
C VAL A 184 15.41 -36.39 14.03
N GLU A 185 16.40 -35.62 13.59
CA GLU A 185 16.24 -34.26 13.11
C GLU A 185 17.00 -34.11 11.78
N LYS A 186 16.29 -33.69 10.73
CA LYS A 186 16.85 -33.49 9.38
C LYS A 186 16.39 -32.16 8.81
N ILE A 187 17.34 -31.39 8.31
CA ILE A 187 17.09 -30.17 7.55
C ILE A 187 17.18 -30.50 6.05
N ILE A 188 16.18 -30.09 5.29
CA ILE A 188 16.16 -30.13 3.83
C ILE A 188 15.94 -28.73 3.27
N THR A 189 16.37 -28.49 2.04
CA THR A 189 16.18 -27.19 1.37
C THR A 189 15.26 -27.32 0.18
N LEU A 190 14.19 -26.54 0.16
CA LEU A 190 13.35 -26.32 -1.02
C LEU A 190 13.88 -25.13 -1.82
N SER A 191 13.89 -25.21 -3.14
CA SER A 191 14.32 -24.10 -4.02
C SER A 191 13.41 -23.87 -5.20
N GLY A 192 13.59 -22.74 -5.87
CA GLY A 192 12.78 -22.36 -7.04
C GLY A 192 11.58 -21.49 -6.69
N PHE A 193 11.49 -20.98 -5.46
CA PHE A 193 10.62 -19.85 -5.17
C PHE A 193 11.19 -18.59 -5.82
N TYR A 194 10.32 -17.62 -6.14
CA TYR A 194 10.79 -16.32 -6.58
C TYR A 194 11.53 -15.62 -5.45
N ASP A 195 12.77 -15.24 -5.72
CA ASP A 195 13.51 -14.32 -4.86
C ASP A 195 12.81 -12.96 -4.79
N ILE A 196 13.19 -12.16 -3.79
CA ILE A 196 12.54 -10.87 -3.55
C ILE A 196 12.66 -9.93 -4.75
N LYS A 197 13.81 -9.92 -5.42
CA LYS A 197 14.07 -9.09 -6.59
C LYS A 197 13.07 -9.41 -7.70
N THR A 198 12.83 -10.69 -7.93
CA THR A 198 11.88 -11.22 -8.90
C THR A 198 10.45 -10.92 -8.51
N GLN A 199 10.08 -11.06 -7.23
CA GLN A 199 8.74 -10.72 -6.74
C GLN A 199 8.43 -9.23 -6.90
N VAL A 200 9.37 -8.37 -6.50
CA VAL A 200 9.24 -6.92 -6.65
C VAL A 200 9.14 -6.53 -8.12
N SER A 201 10.02 -7.07 -8.97
CA SER A 201 9.97 -6.78 -10.42
C SER A 201 8.63 -7.19 -11.03
N LYS A 202 8.12 -8.38 -10.70
CA LYS A 202 6.81 -8.85 -11.15
C LYS A 202 5.67 -7.94 -10.68
N GLN A 203 5.71 -7.50 -9.42
CA GLN A 203 4.72 -6.57 -8.90
C GLN A 203 4.73 -5.24 -9.68
N TYR A 204 5.92 -4.73 -10.00
CA TYR A 204 6.07 -3.55 -10.84
C TYR A 204 5.58 -3.78 -12.28
N ASP A 205 5.82 -4.96 -12.88
CA ASP A 205 5.32 -5.31 -14.21
C ASP A 205 3.77 -5.35 -14.24
N GLU A 206 3.15 -5.91 -13.20
CA GLU A 206 1.69 -5.91 -13.04
C GLU A 206 1.13 -4.50 -12.93
N TRP A 207 1.78 -3.64 -12.13
CA TRP A 207 1.39 -2.23 -12.03
C TRP A 207 1.60 -1.48 -13.34
N MET A 208 2.76 -1.61 -13.99
CA MET A 208 3.08 -0.94 -15.25
C MET A 208 2.09 -1.28 -16.35
N THR A 209 1.64 -2.53 -16.40
CA THR A 209 0.60 -2.96 -17.36
C THR A 209 -0.69 -2.14 -17.19
N ARG A 210 -1.05 -1.79 -15.95
CA ARG A 210 -2.24 -0.98 -15.66
C ARG A 210 -1.98 0.53 -15.78
N THR A 211 -0.89 1.02 -15.19
CA THR A 211 -0.64 2.47 -15.06
C THR A 211 -0.14 3.13 -16.33
N ASN A 212 0.30 2.36 -17.34
CA ASN A 212 0.56 2.85 -18.69
C ASN A 212 -0.72 3.19 -19.46
N GLU A 213 -1.88 2.72 -18.99
CA GLU A 213 -3.18 3.14 -19.49
C GLU A 213 -3.67 4.39 -18.74
N ASN A 214 -4.53 5.17 -19.39
CA ASN A 214 -5.25 6.25 -18.72
C ASN A 214 -6.25 5.64 -17.73
N LEU A 215 -6.04 5.88 -16.44
CA LEU A 215 -6.95 5.40 -15.40
C LEU A 215 -8.15 6.31 -15.31
N GLU A 216 -9.33 5.73 -15.18
CA GLU A 216 -10.59 6.46 -15.10
C GLU A 216 -11.15 6.44 -13.67
N PRO A 217 -11.76 7.54 -13.21
CA PRO A 217 -12.42 7.58 -11.91
C PRO A 217 -13.71 6.77 -11.91
N VAL A 218 -14.18 6.37 -10.71
CA VAL A 218 -15.40 5.56 -10.49
C VAL A 218 -16.67 6.12 -11.16
N SER A 219 -16.69 7.43 -11.45
CA SER A 219 -17.73 8.01 -12.29
C SER A 219 -17.18 9.20 -13.07
N ALA A 220 -17.75 9.46 -14.26
CA ALA A 220 -17.44 10.65 -15.06
C ALA A 220 -17.77 11.99 -14.35
N ASN A 221 -18.50 11.93 -13.23
CA ASN A 221 -18.81 13.08 -12.39
C ASN A 221 -17.94 13.19 -11.13
N ALA A 222 -16.96 12.30 -10.96
CA ALA A 222 -16.05 12.34 -9.82
C ALA A 222 -15.31 13.68 -9.75
N SER A 223 -15.18 14.17 -8.52
CA SER A 223 -14.52 15.43 -8.21
C SER A 223 -13.00 15.26 -8.26
N LEU A 224 -12.33 16.03 -9.13
CA LEU A 224 -10.87 16.10 -9.15
C LEU A 224 -10.30 16.60 -7.81
N TRP A 225 -11.07 17.41 -7.09
CA TRP A 225 -10.70 17.93 -5.79
C TRP A 225 -10.63 16.83 -4.73
N ASP A 226 -11.68 16.02 -4.62
CA ASP A 226 -11.76 14.96 -3.60
C ASP A 226 -10.65 13.94 -3.79
N ALA A 227 -10.36 13.60 -5.06
CA ALA A 227 -9.26 12.70 -5.40
C ALA A 227 -7.90 13.30 -5.05
N ASP A 228 -7.63 14.57 -5.41
CA ASP A 228 -6.38 15.23 -5.07
C ASP A 228 -6.15 15.36 -3.56
N PHE A 229 -7.18 15.73 -2.80
CA PHE A 229 -7.10 15.85 -1.35
C PHE A 229 -6.89 14.48 -0.67
N ALA A 230 -7.57 13.44 -1.17
CA ALA A 230 -7.37 12.07 -0.71
C ALA A 230 -5.94 11.60 -0.97
N LEU A 231 -5.39 11.81 -2.17
CA LEU A 231 -4.02 11.42 -2.49
C LEU A 231 -2.97 12.20 -1.69
N HIS A 232 -3.14 13.50 -1.47
CA HIS A 232 -2.26 14.27 -0.60
C HIS A 232 -2.29 13.76 0.85
N SER A 233 -3.47 13.39 1.34
CA SER A 233 -3.63 12.78 2.66
C SER A 233 -2.91 11.44 2.77
N LEU A 234 -3.01 10.59 1.74
CA LEU A 234 -2.29 9.32 1.67
C LEU A 234 -0.78 9.51 1.58
N LYS A 235 -0.31 10.51 0.82
CA LYS A 235 1.11 10.85 0.69
C LYS A 235 1.80 11.14 2.04
N ALA A 236 1.10 11.74 2.99
CA ALA A 236 1.68 11.96 4.33
C ALA A 236 1.71 10.72 5.22
N ASN A 237 0.95 9.66 4.89
CA ASN A 237 0.87 8.46 5.70
C ASN A 237 1.76 7.35 5.14
N LEU A 238 3.06 7.43 5.47
CA LEU A 238 4.08 6.48 5.00
C LEU A 238 3.93 5.05 5.58
N GLN A 239 3.02 4.84 6.54
CA GLN A 239 2.81 3.55 7.20
C GLN A 239 1.53 2.84 6.74
N ASP A 240 0.82 3.39 5.76
CA ASP A 240 -0.45 2.85 5.32
C ASP A 240 -0.25 1.71 4.30
N THR A 241 -0.56 0.48 4.69
CA THR A 241 -0.49 -0.71 3.82
C THR A 241 -1.68 -0.80 2.86
N THR A 242 -2.70 0.05 3.03
CA THR A 242 -3.95 0.04 2.25
C THR A 242 -4.03 1.18 1.22
N ILE A 243 -2.89 1.79 0.88
CA ILE A 243 -2.85 2.93 -0.06
C ILE A 243 -3.49 2.59 -1.40
N LEU A 244 -3.18 1.42 -1.99
CA LEU A 244 -3.76 1.02 -3.26
C LEU A 244 -5.26 0.75 -3.15
N GLU A 245 -5.73 0.11 -2.08
CA GLU A 245 -7.17 -0.07 -1.82
C GLU A 245 -7.91 1.27 -1.80
N LYS A 246 -7.33 2.27 -1.13
CA LYS A 246 -7.91 3.63 -1.04
C LYS A 246 -7.88 4.38 -2.38
N ILE A 247 -6.84 4.16 -3.19
CA ILE A 247 -6.77 4.68 -4.57
C ILE A 247 -7.83 3.99 -5.43
N ASN A 248 -7.90 2.66 -5.40
CA ASN A 248 -8.82 1.82 -6.18
C ASN A 248 -10.28 2.09 -5.84
N ALA A 249 -10.59 2.49 -4.62
CA ALA A 249 -11.94 2.95 -4.24
C ALA A 249 -12.38 4.23 -4.98
N LYS A 250 -11.45 4.95 -5.63
CA LYS A 250 -11.73 6.14 -6.46
C LYS A 250 -11.70 5.86 -7.95
N LEU A 251 -11.26 4.67 -8.36
CA LEU A 251 -11.13 4.27 -9.76
C LEU A 251 -12.34 3.45 -10.21
N ASP A 252 -12.63 3.51 -11.51
CA ASP A 252 -13.57 2.58 -12.13
C ASP A 252 -13.04 1.14 -12.02
N ASP A 253 -13.96 0.16 -12.04
CA ASP A 253 -13.59 -1.26 -11.92
C ASP A 253 -12.60 -1.71 -12.99
N SER A 254 -12.75 -1.19 -14.21
CA SER A 254 -11.83 -1.46 -15.31
C SER A 254 -10.45 -0.84 -15.06
N SER A 255 -10.35 0.21 -14.24
CA SER A 255 -9.17 1.04 -14.01
C SER A 255 -8.40 0.71 -12.72
N LYS A 256 -8.84 -0.28 -11.95
CA LYS A 256 -8.18 -0.66 -10.70
C LYS A 256 -6.74 -1.13 -10.94
N ILE A 257 -5.84 -0.63 -10.10
CA ILE A 257 -4.44 -1.03 -10.04
C ILE A 257 -4.36 -2.33 -9.22
N PRO A 258 -3.62 -3.36 -9.66
CA PRO A 258 -3.42 -4.57 -8.87
C PRO A 258 -2.91 -4.24 -7.46
N GLU A 259 -3.54 -4.81 -6.42
CA GLU A 259 -3.11 -4.64 -5.04
C GLU A 259 -1.69 -5.20 -4.82
N LEU A 260 -1.04 -4.79 -3.73
CA LEU A 260 0.22 -5.40 -3.32
C LEU A 260 0.00 -6.89 -3.05
N SER A 261 0.84 -7.75 -3.61
CA SER A 261 0.76 -9.19 -3.39
C SER A 261 0.87 -9.55 -1.90
N GLU A 262 0.12 -10.56 -1.47
CA GLU A 262 0.13 -11.04 -0.08
C GLU A 262 1.53 -11.50 0.36
N THR A 263 2.33 -12.06 -0.56
CA THR A 263 3.73 -12.41 -0.30
C THR A 263 4.56 -11.19 0.11
N LEU A 264 4.40 -10.04 -0.56
CA LEU A 264 5.12 -8.81 -0.21
C LEU A 264 4.54 -8.18 1.07
N LYS A 265 3.20 -8.14 1.22
CA LYS A 265 2.54 -7.63 2.43
C LYS A 265 2.97 -8.37 3.70
N SER A 266 2.96 -9.71 3.67
CA SER A 266 3.33 -10.56 4.81
C SER A 266 4.78 -10.37 5.26
N ARG A 267 5.64 -9.86 4.37
CA ARG A 267 7.04 -9.52 4.64
C ARG A 267 7.23 -8.07 5.11
N GLY A 268 6.15 -7.34 5.34
CA GLY A 268 6.19 -5.96 5.81
C GLY A 268 6.49 -4.92 4.72
N TYR A 269 6.42 -5.31 3.44
CA TYR A 269 6.51 -4.35 2.35
C TYR A 269 5.24 -3.51 2.28
N LYS A 270 5.41 -2.27 1.85
CA LYS A 270 4.34 -1.27 1.78
C LYS A 270 4.52 -0.37 0.59
N ILE A 271 3.46 0.35 0.25
CA ILE A 271 3.47 1.32 -0.83
C ILE A 271 3.52 2.71 -0.21
N SER A 272 4.11 3.67 -0.91
CA SER A 272 4.03 5.08 -0.53
C SER A 272 3.89 5.96 -1.75
N ILE A 273 3.24 7.12 -1.59
CA ILE A 273 3.07 8.12 -2.65
C ILE A 273 4.12 9.21 -2.46
N ASN A 274 4.88 9.53 -3.50
CA ASN A 274 5.95 10.54 -3.44
C ASN A 274 5.49 11.91 -3.97
N THR A 275 4.73 11.92 -5.06
CA THR A 275 4.32 13.15 -5.76
C THR A 275 2.84 13.08 -6.05
N VAL A 276 2.14 14.21 -5.92
CA VAL A 276 0.75 14.38 -6.33
C VAL A 276 0.64 15.73 -7.02
N ASN A 277 0.31 15.71 -8.31
CA ASN A 277 0.15 16.90 -9.14
C ASN A 277 -1.21 16.85 -9.82
N THR A 278 -1.87 18.00 -9.93
CA THR A 278 -3.14 18.11 -10.64
C THR A 278 -3.00 19.00 -11.85
N ASN A 279 -3.53 18.55 -12.97
CA ASN A 279 -3.78 19.39 -14.13
C ASN A 279 -5.30 19.64 -14.25
N TYR A 280 -5.70 20.84 -13.89
CA TYR A 280 -7.11 21.24 -13.95
C TYR A 280 -7.59 21.52 -15.37
N GLN A 281 -6.69 21.78 -16.33
CA GLN A 281 -7.06 22.00 -17.73
C GLN A 281 -7.40 20.66 -18.41
N SER A 282 -6.49 19.68 -18.31
CA SER A 282 -6.71 18.33 -18.83
C SER A 282 -7.60 17.46 -17.94
N LYS A 283 -8.04 17.99 -16.79
CA LYS A 283 -8.87 17.29 -15.80
C LYS A 283 -8.23 15.98 -15.30
N SER A 284 -6.92 16.03 -15.07
CA SER A 284 -6.17 14.84 -14.67
C SER A 284 -5.43 15.04 -13.35
N LEU A 285 -5.22 13.91 -12.67
CA LEU A 285 -4.48 13.78 -11.43
C LEU A 285 -3.32 12.83 -11.68
N TYR A 286 -2.12 13.35 -11.51
CA TYR A 286 -0.89 12.61 -11.65
C TYR A 286 -0.29 12.34 -10.28
N PHE A 287 0.19 11.14 -10.04
CA PHE A 287 0.97 10.84 -8.86
C PHE A 287 2.04 9.78 -9.13
N LYS A 288 3.03 9.72 -8.26
CA LYS A 288 4.03 8.64 -8.27
C LYS A 288 3.91 7.81 -7.00
N PHE A 289 3.97 6.49 -7.13
CA PHE A 289 4.09 5.60 -5.98
C PHE A 289 5.30 4.67 -6.09
N VAL A 290 5.80 4.24 -4.93
CA VAL A 290 6.95 3.33 -4.80
C VAL A 290 6.62 2.20 -3.83
N LEU A 291 7.25 1.05 -4.05
CA LEU A 291 7.33 -0.01 -3.06
C LEU A 291 8.47 0.30 -2.07
N ARG A 292 8.19 0.09 -0.79
CA ARG A 292 9.14 0.18 0.31
C ARG A 292 9.18 -1.12 1.08
N ASP A 293 10.34 -1.43 1.61
CA ASP A 293 10.53 -2.54 2.53
C ASP A 293 10.15 -2.17 3.98
N GLN A 294 10.33 -3.14 4.89
CA GLN A 294 10.17 -2.99 6.33
C GLN A 294 11.06 -1.90 6.94
N ASN A 295 12.19 -1.58 6.31
CA ASN A 295 13.14 -0.54 6.72
C ASN A 295 12.87 0.83 6.06
N ASN A 296 11.77 0.97 5.31
CA ASN A 296 11.42 2.14 4.51
C ASN A 296 12.35 2.45 3.32
N GLN A 297 13.22 1.54 2.91
CA GLN A 297 14.05 1.68 1.72
C GLN A 297 13.22 1.48 0.47
N ILE A 298 13.48 2.30 -0.55
CA ILE A 298 12.74 2.25 -1.81
C ILE A 298 13.30 1.15 -2.70
N PHE A 299 12.41 0.39 -3.32
CA PHE A 299 12.75 -0.51 -4.42
C PHE A 299 12.44 0.14 -5.77
N ASN A 300 13.28 -0.09 -6.77
CA ASN A 300 12.98 0.23 -8.17
C ASN A 300 12.29 -0.93 -8.89
N TYR A 301 11.88 -0.69 -10.14
CA TYR A 301 11.20 -1.68 -10.99
C TYR A 301 12.04 -2.92 -11.32
N LYS A 302 13.36 -2.89 -11.11
CA LYS A 302 14.25 -4.05 -11.27
C LYS A 302 14.36 -4.89 -10.00
N GLY A 303 13.63 -4.53 -8.94
CA GLY A 303 13.72 -5.19 -7.63
C GLY A 303 15.03 -4.91 -6.90
N GLU A 304 15.63 -3.75 -7.14
CA GLU A 304 16.85 -3.30 -6.45
C GLU A 304 16.54 -2.10 -5.55
N HIS A 305 17.25 -2.01 -4.42
CA HIS A 305 17.16 -0.84 -3.56
C HIS A 305 17.72 0.39 -4.27
N ASP A 306 16.90 1.43 -4.37
CA ASP A 306 17.26 2.70 -5.00
C ASP A 306 16.45 3.83 -4.38
N ASN A 307 17.04 4.52 -3.40
CA ASN A 307 16.40 5.65 -2.72
C ASN A 307 16.23 6.88 -3.63
N ASN A 308 16.85 6.90 -4.81
CA ASN A 308 16.67 7.96 -5.80
C ASN A 308 15.56 7.63 -6.82
N TYR A 309 15.00 6.42 -6.77
CA TYR A 309 13.93 6.03 -7.67
C TYR A 309 12.68 6.88 -7.42
N GLY A 310 12.29 7.66 -8.43
CA GLY A 310 11.15 8.59 -8.33
C GLY A 310 9.78 7.92 -8.21
N GLY A 311 9.68 6.63 -8.54
CA GLY A 311 8.44 5.85 -8.51
C GLY A 311 7.76 5.66 -9.85
N LEU A 312 6.72 4.83 -9.82
CA LEU A 312 5.89 4.54 -10.97
C LEU A 312 4.90 5.68 -11.19
N ASN A 313 4.85 6.16 -12.42
CA ASN A 313 3.94 7.22 -12.85
C ASN A 313 2.52 6.69 -12.97
N VAL A 314 1.56 7.39 -12.37
CA VAL A 314 0.14 7.11 -12.51
C VAL A 314 -0.59 8.38 -12.91
N ASN A 315 -1.43 8.26 -13.92
CA ASN A 315 -2.27 9.35 -14.38
C ASN A 315 -3.74 8.90 -14.38
N ILE A 316 -4.56 9.60 -13.61
CA ILE A 316 -6.02 9.42 -13.60
C ILE A 316 -6.63 10.58 -14.38
N THR A 317 -7.38 10.28 -15.45
CA THR A 317 -7.94 11.26 -16.39
C THR A 317 -9.45 11.42 -16.25
N ASN A 318 -10.04 12.31 -17.07
CA ASN A 318 -11.49 12.45 -17.22
C ASN A 318 -12.26 12.76 -15.92
N PHE A 319 -11.61 13.35 -14.92
CA PHE A 319 -12.35 13.92 -13.82
C PHE A 319 -13.26 15.04 -14.32
N ASN A 320 -14.34 15.28 -13.59
CA ASN A 320 -15.12 16.48 -13.83
C ASN A 320 -14.32 17.70 -13.35
N THR A 321 -14.10 18.68 -14.23
CA THR A 321 -13.45 19.97 -13.92
C THR A 321 -14.23 20.85 -12.96
N LYS A 322 -15.40 20.39 -12.50
CA LYS A 322 -16.14 21.03 -11.43
C LYS A 322 -15.34 20.96 -10.12
N PHE A 323 -14.27 21.74 -10.04
CA PHE A 323 -14.07 22.56 -8.86
C PHE A 323 -15.21 23.56 -8.86
N LYS A 324 -16.31 23.15 -8.25
CA LYS A 324 -17.29 24.10 -7.75
C LYS A 324 -16.89 24.32 -6.30
N PRO A 325 -16.38 25.51 -5.92
CA PRO A 325 -16.51 25.91 -4.53
C PRO A 325 -18.00 25.78 -4.11
N ASN A 326 -18.92 25.97 -5.06
CA ASN A 326 -20.36 25.74 -4.94
C ASN A 326 -20.87 24.29 -4.81
N VAL A 327 -20.06 23.22 -4.73
CA VAL A 327 -20.62 21.88 -4.45
C VAL A 327 -20.09 21.23 -3.18
N ASP A 328 -18.92 21.60 -2.66
CA ASP A 328 -18.46 21.02 -1.37
C ASP A 328 -18.03 22.02 -0.29
N ILE A 329 -17.75 23.29 -0.60
CA ILE A 329 -17.64 24.32 0.46
C ILE A 329 -19.04 24.66 1.02
N GLU A 330 -20.08 24.60 0.19
CA GLU A 330 -21.48 24.79 0.62
C GLU A 330 -22.09 23.54 1.29
N LYS A 331 -21.65 22.32 0.95
CA LYS A 331 -22.12 21.07 1.59
C LYS A 331 -21.38 20.75 2.88
N SER A 332 -20.12 21.14 3.00
CA SER A 332 -19.37 21.08 4.26
C SER A 332 -19.36 22.47 4.91
N GLN A 333 -20.52 22.89 5.41
CA GLN A 333 -20.64 24.15 6.15
C GLN A 333 -19.57 24.17 7.25
N PRO A 334 -18.71 25.21 7.32
CA PRO A 334 -17.73 25.29 8.39
C PRO A 334 -18.48 25.43 9.72
N THR A 335 -18.00 24.73 10.74
CA THR A 335 -18.44 24.97 12.10
C THR A 335 -17.60 26.09 12.69
N LEU A 336 -18.30 27.15 13.11
CA LEU A 336 -17.71 28.33 13.73
C LEU A 336 -17.93 28.25 15.25
N LYS A 337 -16.86 28.38 16.03
CA LYS A 337 -16.94 28.34 17.49
C LYS A 337 -16.12 29.46 18.10
N PHE A 338 -16.74 30.26 18.95
CA PHE A 338 -16.00 31.19 19.80
C PHE A 338 -15.46 30.47 21.03
N VAL A 339 -14.18 30.64 21.30
CA VAL A 339 -13.48 30.10 22.46
C VAL A 339 -13.04 31.27 23.34
N ASP A 340 -13.57 31.33 24.55
CA ASP A 340 -13.09 32.23 25.59
C ASP A 340 -11.70 31.81 26.04
N ILE A 341 -10.75 32.76 26.05
CA ILE A 341 -9.39 32.47 26.48
C ILE A 341 -9.23 32.82 27.96
N GLU A 342 -9.00 31.79 28.77
CA GLU A 342 -8.82 31.86 30.21
C GLU A 342 -7.71 32.86 30.57
N GLY A 343 -7.98 33.69 31.57
CA GLY A 343 -7.05 34.74 32.01
C GLY A 343 -7.00 35.96 31.09
N THR A 344 -7.87 36.07 30.09
CA THR A 344 -7.97 37.24 29.21
C THR A 344 -9.43 37.70 29.02
N ASN A 345 -9.62 38.86 28.40
CA ASN A 345 -10.94 39.40 28.05
C ASN A 345 -11.32 39.19 26.57
N TRP A 346 -10.51 38.44 25.82
CA TRP A 346 -10.68 38.24 24.38
C TRP A 346 -11.02 36.79 24.04
N LYS A 347 -11.61 36.61 22.86
CA LYS A 347 -12.04 35.33 22.28
C LYS A 347 -11.23 34.98 21.04
N ARG A 348 -11.11 33.69 20.77
CA ARG A 348 -10.65 33.15 19.48
C ARG A 348 -11.86 32.63 18.70
N LEU A 349 -11.92 32.89 17.41
CA LEU A 349 -12.86 32.22 16.50
C LEU A 349 -12.19 30.98 15.90
N ASP A 350 -12.68 29.80 16.21
CA ASP A 350 -12.28 28.55 15.57
C ASP A 350 -13.15 28.31 14.33
N ILE A 351 -12.50 28.04 13.20
CA ILE A 351 -13.14 27.70 11.93
C ILE A 351 -12.74 26.26 11.59
N THR A 352 -13.71 25.36 11.66
CA THR A 352 -13.48 23.92 11.48
C THR A 352 -14.30 23.39 10.32
N TYR A 353 -13.73 22.44 9.58
CA TYR A 353 -14.38 21.77 8.47
C TYR A 353 -14.48 20.26 8.75
N PRO A 354 -15.58 19.60 8.36
CA PRO A 354 -15.69 18.14 8.45
C PRO A 354 -14.49 17.43 7.80
N ASN A 355 -13.94 16.42 8.47
CA ASN A 355 -12.80 15.60 8.01
C ASN A 355 -11.46 16.35 7.81
N ILE A 356 -11.37 17.61 8.26
CA ILE A 356 -10.13 18.38 8.36
C ILE A 356 -9.75 18.50 9.85
N ASP A 357 -9.06 17.47 10.34
CA ASP A 357 -8.81 17.21 11.77
C ASP A 357 -7.34 17.40 12.19
N THR A 358 -6.45 17.75 11.26
CA THR A 358 -5.03 18.03 11.54
C THR A 358 -4.59 19.35 10.93
N LEU A 359 -3.53 19.95 11.49
CA LEU A 359 -2.92 21.17 10.95
C LEU A 359 -2.51 20.99 9.49
N GLN A 360 -1.96 19.83 9.15
CA GLN A 360 -1.48 19.53 7.80
C GLN A 360 -2.63 19.46 6.79
N LYS A 361 -3.75 18.81 7.15
CA LYS A 361 -4.95 18.76 6.28
C LYS A 361 -5.55 20.16 6.08
N ALA A 362 -5.58 20.98 7.14
CA ALA A 362 -6.06 22.36 7.05
C ALA A 362 -5.16 23.22 6.14
N LYS A 363 -3.83 23.05 6.22
CA LYS A 363 -2.87 23.72 5.33
C LYS A 363 -3.12 23.36 3.88
N TRP A 364 -3.23 22.07 3.56
CA TRP A 364 -3.50 21.63 2.19
C TRP A 364 -4.82 22.16 1.66
N PHE A 365 -5.87 22.13 2.47
CA PHE A 365 -7.16 22.69 2.09
C PHE A 365 -7.04 24.17 1.68
N LEU A 366 -6.43 25.01 2.51
CA LEU A 366 -6.25 26.44 2.24
C LEU A 366 -5.32 26.69 1.04
N GLN A 367 -4.19 25.98 0.96
CA GLN A 367 -3.26 26.07 -0.18
C GLN A 367 -3.95 25.75 -1.50
N ARG A 368 -4.87 24.79 -1.48
CA ARG A 368 -5.58 24.34 -2.66
C ARG A 368 -6.71 25.30 -3.07
N VAL A 369 -7.41 25.91 -2.10
CA VAL A 369 -8.29 27.07 -2.38
C VAL A 369 -7.48 28.19 -3.05
N SER A 370 -6.29 28.51 -2.53
CA SER A 370 -5.39 29.52 -3.11
C SER A 370 -4.91 29.15 -4.52
N LYS A 371 -4.50 27.89 -4.73
CA LYS A 371 -4.01 27.38 -6.02
C LYS A 371 -5.05 27.54 -7.11
N TYR A 372 -6.30 27.21 -6.79
CA TYR A 372 -7.40 27.33 -7.73
C TYR A 372 -7.77 28.79 -8.01
N ALA A 373 -7.76 29.63 -6.97
CA ALA A 373 -7.99 31.06 -7.09
C ALA A 373 -7.02 31.71 -8.11
N ALA A 374 -5.74 31.34 -8.07
CA ALA A 374 -4.70 31.82 -8.98
C ALA A 374 -4.89 31.37 -10.44
N GLN A 375 -5.45 30.18 -10.68
CA GLN A 375 -5.61 29.64 -12.04
C GLN A 375 -6.76 30.27 -12.83
N ARG A 376 -7.79 30.80 -12.15
CA ARG A 376 -8.97 31.41 -12.80
C ARG A 376 -8.90 32.92 -12.96
N SER A 377 -7.95 33.57 -12.30
CA SER A 377 -7.73 35.00 -12.44
C SER A 377 -6.35 35.23 -13.03
N SER A 378 -6.28 35.59 -14.32
CA SER A 378 -5.06 36.15 -14.94
C SER A 378 -4.54 37.42 -14.22
N ARG A 379 -5.36 37.98 -13.32
CA ARG A 379 -5.07 39.13 -12.44
C ARG A 379 -4.72 38.75 -11.00
N TYR A 380 -4.32 37.51 -10.70
CA TYR A 380 -3.78 37.16 -9.37
C TYR A 380 -2.37 37.75 -9.20
N GLN A 381 -2.27 39.07 -9.31
CA GLN A 381 -1.13 39.86 -8.87
C GLN A 381 -1.46 40.27 -7.43
N PHE A 382 -0.57 39.96 -6.49
CA PHE A 382 -0.49 40.72 -5.25
C PHE A 382 -0.21 42.17 -5.69
N LEU A 383 -1.25 42.99 -5.76
CA LEU A 383 -1.18 44.30 -6.40
C LEU A 383 -0.40 45.27 -5.53
N SER A 384 0.59 45.93 -6.12
CA SER A 384 0.90 47.29 -5.72
C SER A 384 -0.27 48.19 -6.16
N GLY A 385 -1.24 48.42 -5.26
CA GLY A 385 -2.24 49.49 -5.42
C GLY A 385 -3.70 49.09 -5.23
N ASN A 386 -4.23 49.47 -4.06
CA ASN A 386 -5.59 49.90 -3.68
C ASN A 386 -6.88 49.19 -4.17
N GLU A 387 -6.88 48.27 -5.13
CA GLU A 387 -8.08 47.49 -5.47
C GLU A 387 -7.71 46.05 -5.83
N ILE A 388 -7.78 45.14 -4.85
CA ILE A 388 -7.60 43.72 -5.11
C ILE A 388 -8.94 43.14 -5.57
N GLU A 389 -9.09 42.95 -6.88
CA GLU A 389 -10.06 42.00 -7.43
C GLU A 389 -9.65 40.59 -6.97
N LEU A 390 -10.16 40.20 -5.80
CA LEU A 390 -10.00 38.83 -5.32
C LEU A 390 -10.57 37.88 -6.35
N SER A 391 -9.92 36.73 -6.50
CA SER A 391 -10.54 35.64 -7.23
C SER A 391 -11.94 35.39 -6.66
N PRO A 392 -12.98 35.23 -7.50
CA PRO A 392 -14.33 34.90 -7.06
C PRO A 392 -14.39 33.68 -6.12
N VAL A 393 -13.34 32.83 -6.14
CA VAL A 393 -13.20 31.67 -5.26
C VAL A 393 -12.87 32.07 -3.82
N VAL A 394 -11.91 32.99 -3.63
CA VAL A 394 -11.56 33.50 -2.29
C VAL A 394 -12.69 34.36 -1.74
N ALA A 395 -13.31 35.19 -2.58
CA ALA A 395 -14.49 35.95 -2.17
C ALA A 395 -15.60 35.03 -1.64
N LYS A 396 -15.96 33.97 -2.38
CA LYS A 396 -16.94 32.97 -1.93
C LYS A 396 -16.55 32.28 -0.62
N PHE A 397 -15.27 31.95 -0.43
CA PHE A 397 -14.79 31.36 0.81
C PHE A 397 -14.97 32.33 1.99
N VAL A 398 -14.59 33.59 1.82
CA VAL A 398 -14.76 34.65 2.83
C VAL A 398 -16.25 34.88 3.13
N ASP A 399 -17.09 34.92 2.09
CA ASP A 399 -18.53 35.13 2.21
C ASP A 399 -19.22 33.96 2.93
N LEU A 400 -18.81 32.71 2.70
CA LEU A 400 -19.33 31.56 3.42
C LEU A 400 -19.16 31.68 4.94
N ILE A 401 -17.99 32.13 5.39
CA ILE A 401 -17.71 32.30 6.82
C ILE A 401 -18.43 33.53 7.35
N THR A 402 -18.37 34.65 6.62
CA THR A 402 -18.84 35.94 7.14
C THR A 402 -20.36 36.11 7.06
N SER A 403 -21.04 35.40 6.14
CA SER A 403 -22.50 35.37 6.06
C SER A 403 -23.18 34.67 7.24
N GLN A 404 -22.43 33.93 8.07
CA GLN A 404 -22.93 33.35 9.32
C GLN A 404 -23.15 34.41 10.40
N PHE A 405 -22.64 35.63 10.20
CA PHE A 405 -22.79 36.74 11.12
C PHE A 405 -23.69 37.82 10.52
N ASP A 406 -24.68 38.23 11.29
CA ASP A 406 -25.56 39.32 10.92
C ASP A 406 -25.80 40.24 12.12
N ALA A 407 -26.13 41.50 11.86
CA ALA A 407 -26.23 42.50 12.91
C ALA A 407 -27.39 42.26 13.89
N LYS A 408 -28.37 41.39 13.55
CA LYS A 408 -29.62 41.23 14.31
C LYS A 408 -29.70 39.90 15.07
N THR A 409 -29.34 38.79 14.44
CA THR A 409 -29.54 37.44 15.00
C THR A 409 -28.27 36.77 15.48
N ASN A 410 -27.12 36.99 14.83
CA ASN A 410 -25.84 36.45 15.26
C ASN A 410 -24.70 37.48 15.06
N PRO A 411 -24.60 38.50 15.92
CA PRO A 411 -23.59 39.53 15.77
C PRO A 411 -22.19 38.98 16.03
N PHE A 412 -21.22 39.40 15.22
CA PHE A 412 -19.81 39.08 15.47
C PHE A 412 -19.33 39.78 16.77
N PRO A 413 -18.77 39.06 17.75
CA PRO A 413 -18.38 39.64 19.03
C PRO A 413 -17.26 40.68 18.88
N SER A 414 -17.34 41.76 19.66
CA SER A 414 -16.36 42.85 19.62
C SER A 414 -15.01 42.50 20.27
N ASN A 415 -14.94 41.39 21.00
CA ASN A 415 -13.75 40.96 21.74
C ASN A 415 -13.01 39.78 21.08
N VAL A 416 -13.22 39.49 19.80
CA VAL A 416 -12.46 38.46 19.09
C VAL A 416 -11.08 39.02 18.74
N ARG A 417 -10.00 38.34 19.13
CA ARG A 417 -8.62 38.74 18.82
C ARG A 417 -7.99 37.89 17.71
N LEU A 418 -8.25 36.60 17.72
CA LEU A 418 -7.63 35.60 16.84
C LEU A 418 -8.71 34.85 16.06
N VAL A 419 -8.37 34.43 14.84
CA VAL A 419 -9.11 33.39 14.11
C VAL A 419 -8.16 32.23 13.84
N SER A 420 -8.60 31.02 14.15
CA SER A 420 -7.83 29.81 13.93
C SER A 420 -8.48 28.89 12.89
N PHE A 421 -7.65 28.43 11.96
CA PHE A 421 -7.95 27.31 11.07
C PHE A 421 -7.20 26.04 11.47
N ASN A 422 -6.54 26.02 12.65
CA ASN A 422 -5.79 24.86 13.12
C ASN A 422 -6.66 23.96 14.01
N PRO A 423 -7.06 22.77 13.53
CA PRO A 423 -7.90 21.87 14.32
C PRO A 423 -7.24 21.38 15.62
N GLU A 424 -5.91 21.39 15.69
CA GLU A 424 -5.16 20.96 16.89
C GLU A 424 -5.31 21.94 18.05
N LEU A 425 -5.80 23.16 17.78
CA LEU A 425 -6.12 24.13 18.83
C LEU A 425 -7.55 23.99 19.36
N ASN A 426 -8.38 23.14 18.75
CA ASN A 426 -9.74 22.91 19.19
C ASN A 426 -9.73 22.41 20.65
N GLY A 427 -10.42 23.14 21.54
CA GLY A 427 -10.46 22.82 22.97
C GLY A 427 -9.31 23.41 23.80
N ILE A 428 -8.34 24.10 23.17
CA ILE A 428 -7.33 24.88 23.90
C ILE A 428 -7.88 26.27 24.21
N ASN A 429 -8.11 26.53 25.50
CA ASN A 429 -8.64 27.80 26.00
C ASN A 429 -7.66 28.58 26.90
N THR A 430 -6.47 28.07 27.22
CA THR A 430 -5.50 28.83 28.05
C THR A 430 -4.60 29.72 27.19
N LYS A 431 -4.21 30.88 27.72
CA LYS A 431 -3.41 31.90 27.01
C LYS A 431 -2.05 31.38 26.57
N GLU A 432 -1.35 30.63 27.41
CA GLU A 432 0.02 30.17 27.19
C GLU A 432 0.12 29.11 26.09
N LYS A 433 -0.99 28.42 25.81
CA LYS A 433 -1.08 27.39 24.77
C LYS A 433 -1.63 27.93 23.44
N GLN A 434 -2.00 29.22 23.39
CA GLN A 434 -2.41 29.85 22.14
C GLN A 434 -1.18 30.04 21.24
N GLN A 435 -1.29 29.60 20.00
CA GLN A 435 -0.27 29.91 19.01
C GLN A 435 -0.43 31.36 18.55
N PRO A 436 0.65 32.15 18.51
CA PRO A 436 0.57 33.51 18.00
C PRO A 436 0.39 33.49 16.48
N TYR A 437 -0.10 34.60 15.96
CA TYR A 437 0.01 34.92 14.54
C TYR A 437 1.48 34.98 14.12
N ASN A 438 1.76 34.54 12.89
CA ASN A 438 3.01 34.85 12.22
C ASN A 438 2.80 35.05 10.71
N ASP A 439 3.64 35.87 10.10
CA ASP A 439 3.55 36.21 8.66
C ASP A 439 3.79 34.97 7.76
N GLN A 440 4.43 33.93 8.30
CA GLN A 440 4.64 32.65 7.61
C GLN A 440 3.37 31.79 7.59
N GLY A 441 2.41 32.03 8.49
CA GLY A 441 1.18 31.24 8.65
C GLY A 441 1.39 29.81 9.17
N THR A 442 2.50 29.50 9.84
CA THR A 442 2.83 28.11 10.24
C THR A 442 1.75 27.46 11.12
N HIS A 443 1.00 28.26 11.87
CA HIS A 443 -0.07 27.83 12.77
C HIS A 443 -1.48 28.09 12.22
N LEU A 444 -1.61 28.61 10.99
CA LEU A 444 -2.89 29.00 10.37
C LEU A 444 -3.75 29.92 11.27
N ILE A 445 -3.08 30.88 11.92
CA ILE A 445 -3.71 31.92 12.73
C ILE A 445 -3.71 33.23 11.95
N ILE A 446 -4.83 33.94 11.97
CA ILE A 446 -4.96 35.33 11.52
C ILE A 446 -5.50 36.20 12.67
N GLY A 447 -5.39 37.52 12.55
CA GLY A 447 -5.62 38.43 13.66
C GLY A 447 -4.49 38.40 14.70
N GLY A 448 -4.67 39.11 15.82
CA GLY A 448 -3.71 39.17 16.93
C GLY A 448 -2.39 39.90 16.66
N ARG A 449 -2.19 40.40 15.44
CA ARG A 449 -1.13 41.32 15.06
C ARG A 449 -1.46 42.76 15.44
N GLN A 450 -0.43 43.60 15.50
CA GLN A 450 -0.61 45.03 15.72
C GLN A 450 -1.31 45.66 14.51
N TRP A 451 -2.09 46.71 14.74
CA TRP A 451 -2.65 47.50 13.65
C TRP A 451 -1.53 48.20 12.86
N ASP A 452 -1.53 47.97 11.56
CA ASP A 452 -0.70 48.61 10.55
C ASP A 452 -1.58 49.30 9.49
N SER A 453 -1.48 50.63 9.36
CA SER A 453 -2.20 51.41 8.35
C SER A 453 -1.76 51.13 6.92
N PHE A 454 -0.57 50.55 6.73
CA PHE A 454 0.00 50.28 5.40
C PHE A 454 -0.41 48.90 4.88
N SER A 455 -0.89 48.01 5.74
CA SER A 455 -1.38 46.69 5.33
C SER A 455 -2.81 46.76 4.80
N LEU A 456 -2.98 46.46 3.51
CA LEU A 456 -4.27 46.47 2.81
C LEU A 456 -5.30 45.52 3.46
N PHE A 457 -4.83 44.43 4.06
CA PHE A 457 -5.67 43.39 4.66
C PHE A 457 -5.67 43.42 6.19
N ASN A 458 -5.28 44.54 6.80
CA ASN A 458 -5.39 44.70 8.24
C ASN A 458 -6.85 44.91 8.66
N GLY A 459 -7.41 43.89 9.32
CA GLY A 459 -8.74 43.88 9.89
C GLY A 459 -8.78 44.14 11.39
N MET A 460 -7.66 44.53 12.00
CA MET A 460 -7.56 44.84 13.42
C MET A 460 -8.15 46.23 13.74
N THR A 461 -8.57 46.44 14.98
CA THR A 461 -9.04 47.73 15.50
C THR A 461 -7.96 48.82 15.35
N PRO A 462 -8.29 50.02 14.83
CA PRO A 462 -7.31 51.09 14.63
C PRO A 462 -6.54 51.47 15.90
N ASN A 463 -5.26 51.81 15.74
CA ASN A 463 -4.36 52.30 16.80
C ASN A 463 -4.20 51.39 18.03
N CYS A 464 -4.57 50.11 17.92
CA CYS A 464 -4.41 49.16 19.01
C CYS A 464 -2.95 48.78 19.26
N ARG A 465 -2.63 48.30 20.47
CA ARG A 465 -1.34 47.71 20.82
C ARG A 465 -1.53 46.44 21.65
N GLY A 466 -0.70 45.44 21.42
CA GLY A 466 -0.67 44.20 22.20
C GLY A 466 -2.00 43.44 22.17
N GLU A 467 -2.49 43.08 23.36
CA GLU A 467 -3.73 42.28 23.52
C GLU A 467 -5.01 43.05 23.22
N ASN A 468 -4.94 44.38 23.16
CA ASN A 468 -6.08 45.23 22.79
C ASN A 468 -6.31 45.29 21.28
N CYS A 469 -5.47 44.63 20.48
CA CYS A 469 -5.71 44.46 19.05
C CYS A 469 -6.76 43.39 18.81
N LEU A 470 -7.99 43.85 18.56
CA LEU A 470 -9.15 43.01 18.32
C LEU A 470 -9.55 43.09 16.84
N ILE A 471 -10.32 42.12 16.36
CA ILE A 471 -10.87 42.12 15.01
C ILE A 471 -12.01 43.13 14.94
N ASN A 472 -11.95 44.04 13.96
CA ASN A 472 -12.90 45.14 13.82
C ASN A 472 -14.22 44.69 13.15
N GLY A 473 -15.02 43.90 13.86
CA GLY A 473 -16.31 43.41 13.38
C GLY A 473 -16.20 42.50 12.15
N VAL A 474 -17.32 42.33 11.44
CA VAL A 474 -17.38 41.45 10.24
C VAL A 474 -16.46 41.97 9.12
N SER A 475 -16.34 43.29 8.94
CA SER A 475 -15.44 43.86 7.92
C SER A 475 -13.96 43.62 8.24
N GLY A 476 -13.59 43.69 9.52
CA GLY A 476 -12.27 43.30 10.01
C GLY A 476 -12.01 41.82 9.77
N LEU A 477 -12.98 40.96 10.11
CA LEU A 477 -12.90 39.52 9.84
C LEU A 477 -12.69 39.23 8.36
N GLN A 478 -13.45 39.89 7.47
CA GLN A 478 -13.28 39.74 6.01
C GLN A 478 -11.86 40.08 5.55
N LYS A 479 -11.25 41.14 6.09
CA LYS A 479 -9.88 41.53 5.76
C LYS A 479 -8.87 40.49 6.24
N GLU A 480 -8.98 40.02 7.48
CA GLU A 480 -8.07 39.01 8.02
C GLU A 480 -8.23 37.65 7.30
N LEU A 481 -9.45 37.27 6.90
CA LEU A 481 -9.69 36.05 6.11
C LEU A 481 -9.08 36.14 4.71
N LYS A 482 -9.03 37.34 4.12
CA LYS A 482 -8.30 37.58 2.87
C LYS A 482 -6.79 37.52 3.09
N HIS A 483 -6.32 38.10 4.20
CA HIS A 483 -4.91 38.06 4.60
C HIS A 483 -4.39 36.62 4.77
N LEU A 484 -5.23 35.68 5.21
CA LEU A 484 -4.88 34.26 5.30
C LEU A 484 -4.27 33.71 4.01
N PHE A 485 -4.77 34.12 2.84
CA PHE A 485 -4.30 33.66 1.54
C PHE A 485 -3.03 34.36 1.05
N GLU A 486 -2.55 35.35 1.79
CA GLU A 486 -1.25 36.00 1.60
C GLU A 486 -0.13 35.35 2.42
N LEU A 487 -0.49 34.54 3.42
CA LEU A 487 0.50 33.89 4.27
C LEU A 487 1.32 32.89 3.46
N HIS A 488 2.63 32.86 3.69
CA HIS A 488 3.56 32.06 2.90
C HIS A 488 3.23 30.56 2.87
N SER A 489 2.72 30.03 3.97
CA SER A 489 2.29 28.62 4.08
C SER A 489 0.98 28.30 3.34
N VAL A 490 0.22 29.31 2.90
CA VAL A 490 -1.05 29.17 2.17
C VAL A 490 -0.88 29.57 0.70
N THR A 491 -0.09 30.62 0.43
CA THR A 491 0.21 31.05 -0.93
C THR A 491 1.08 30.00 -1.63
N PRO A 492 0.69 29.50 -2.82
CA PRO A 492 1.54 28.61 -3.60
C PRO A 492 2.88 29.30 -3.92
N ILE A 493 4.00 28.65 -3.61
CA ILE A 493 5.34 29.15 -3.98
C ILE A 493 5.39 29.31 -5.51
N ARG A 494 5.78 30.49 -6.00
CA ARG A 494 5.81 30.89 -7.42
C ARG A 494 6.68 30.01 -8.35
N GLY A 495 7.30 28.93 -7.86
CA GLY A 495 8.16 28.03 -8.63
C GLY A 495 7.48 26.82 -9.26
N SER A 496 6.17 26.60 -9.08
CA SER A 496 5.47 25.42 -9.64
C SER A 496 4.48 25.75 -10.77
N TYR A 497 4.54 26.97 -11.31
CA TYR A 497 3.67 27.43 -12.38
C TYR A 497 4.49 27.73 -13.64
N ASP A 498 5.25 26.76 -14.10
CA ASP A 498 5.51 26.70 -15.53
C ASP A 498 4.24 26.21 -16.21
N ALA A 499 3.40 27.16 -16.61
CA ALA A 499 2.36 26.92 -17.61
C ALA A 499 2.94 26.51 -18.98
N ASN A 500 4.27 26.49 -19.13
CA ASN A 500 4.99 26.22 -20.37
C ASN A 500 5.90 24.97 -20.38
N ASN A 501 6.12 24.26 -19.25
CA ASN A 501 6.99 23.06 -19.22
C ASN A 501 6.22 21.72 -19.28
N ILE A 502 5.06 21.68 -19.95
CA ILE A 502 4.32 20.42 -20.19
C ILE A 502 4.81 19.68 -21.46
N TYR A 503 5.82 20.23 -22.15
CA TYR A 503 6.51 19.54 -23.24
C TYR A 503 8.01 19.57 -22.98
N ASN A 504 8.51 18.55 -22.28
CA ASN A 504 9.90 18.06 -22.17
C ASN A 504 10.27 17.78 -20.72
N GLU A 505 9.92 16.58 -20.23
CA GLU A 505 10.75 15.71 -19.37
C GLU A 505 10.13 14.32 -19.20
#